data_AF-A0A820Q7L2-F1
#
_entry.id   AF-A0A820Q7L2-F1
#
_cell.length_a   1.000
_cell.length_b   1.000
_cell.length_c   1.000
_cell.angle_alpha   90.00
_cell.angle_beta   90.00
_cell.angle_gamma   90.00
#
_symmetry.space_group_name_H-M   'P 1'
#
loop_
_entity.id
_entity.type
_entity.pdbx_description
1 polymer ?
#
loop_
_entity_poly.entity_id
_entity_poly.type
_entity_poly.pdbx_seq_one_letter_code
_entity_poly.pdbx_strand_id
1 'polypeptide(L)'
;SGQKISKLPPILTLPLQRFIYDIKTGNRFKKTTRYEFPFDIDLKEFCEDSVIDTNYELFAVVIHKGTCYSGHYYGYIKDIDHIGTWIRPPPPPSSAAKSSNKQKPSNTNSNNNRNSTKNDSTETDE
;
A
#
# COMPACT_ATOMS: atom_id res chain seq x y z
N SER A 1 -21.51 27.19 -19.71
CA SER A 1 -20.98 27.00 -18.35
C SER A 1 -21.12 25.55 -17.97
N GLY A 2 -20.13 24.97 -17.28
CA GLY A 2 -20.27 23.62 -16.70
C GLY A 2 -21.26 23.62 -15.53
N GLN A 3 -21.56 22.43 -15.00
CA GLN A 3 -22.33 22.29 -13.76
C GLN A 3 -21.49 22.83 -12.57
N LYS A 4 -22.14 23.54 -11.65
CA LYS A 4 -21.55 24.04 -10.40
C LYS A 4 -22.32 23.47 -9.20
N ILE A 5 -21.63 23.32 -8.07
CA ILE A 5 -22.21 22.83 -6.81
C ILE A 5 -22.82 24.03 -6.05
N SER A 6 -24.12 23.98 -5.76
CA SER A 6 -24.83 25.02 -5.01
C SER A 6 -24.79 24.82 -3.49
N LYS A 7 -24.52 23.59 -3.02
CA LYS A 7 -24.42 23.25 -1.60
C LYS A 7 -23.48 22.10 -1.36
N LEU A 8 -22.60 22.25 -0.37
CA LEU A 8 -21.64 21.25 0.06
C LEU A 8 -22.13 20.52 1.32
N PRO A 9 -21.97 19.18 1.42
CA PRO A 9 -22.35 18.41 2.60
C PRO A 9 -21.29 18.52 3.71
N PRO A 10 -21.65 18.45 5.00
CA PRO A 10 -20.65 18.45 6.08
C PRO A 10 -19.63 17.30 5.98
N ILE A 11 -20.03 16.16 5.41
CA ILE A 11 -19.17 15.01 5.15
C ILE A 11 -19.17 14.73 3.66
N LEU A 12 -18.00 14.81 3.03
CA LEU A 12 -17.80 14.53 1.62
C LEU A 12 -17.12 13.16 1.43
N THR A 13 -17.69 12.29 0.60
CA THR A 13 -17.10 11.01 0.22
C THR A 13 -16.73 11.01 -1.26
N LEU A 14 -15.45 10.77 -1.59
CA LEU A 14 -14.93 10.80 -2.95
C LEU A 14 -14.50 9.39 -3.41
N PRO A 15 -15.34 8.66 -4.17
CA PRO A 15 -14.96 7.37 -4.72
C PRO A 15 -13.99 7.53 -5.91
N LEU A 16 -12.80 6.94 -5.83
CA LEU A 16 -11.78 7.03 -6.89
C LEU A 16 -12.08 6.21 -8.17
N GLN A 17 -13.27 5.61 -8.27
CA GLN A 17 -13.73 4.81 -9.42
C GLN A 17 -12.68 3.81 -9.96
N ARG A 18 -11.96 3.11 -9.08
CA ARG A 18 -10.85 2.23 -9.47
C ARG A 18 -11.27 0.93 -10.14
N PHE A 19 -12.55 0.57 -10.16
CA PHE A 19 -13.02 -0.64 -10.81
C PHE A 19 -13.64 -0.28 -12.15
N ILE A 20 -12.96 -0.65 -13.23
CA ILE A 20 -13.36 -0.31 -14.59
C ILE A 20 -13.92 -1.57 -15.25
N TYR A 21 -15.02 -1.38 -15.97
CA TYR A 21 -15.62 -2.41 -16.81
C TYR A 21 -15.44 -2.01 -18.28
N ASP A 22 -14.78 -2.86 -19.05
CA ASP A 22 -14.66 -2.69 -20.49
C ASP A 22 -15.80 -3.44 -21.18
N ILE A 23 -16.75 -2.67 -21.72
CA ILE A 23 -17.94 -3.19 -22.38
C ILE A 23 -17.58 -4.00 -23.64
N LYS A 24 -16.49 -3.65 -24.33
CA LYS A 24 -16.12 -4.32 -25.59
C LYS A 24 -15.58 -5.71 -25.36
N THR A 25 -14.76 -5.87 -24.32
CA THR A 25 -14.14 -7.17 -23.98
C THR A 25 -14.94 -7.95 -22.95
N GLY A 26 -15.91 -7.30 -22.27
CA GLY A 26 -16.69 -7.88 -21.18
C GLY A 26 -15.89 -8.03 -19.88
N ASN A 27 -14.66 -7.52 -19.82
CA ASN A 27 -13.75 -7.71 -18.70
C ASN A 27 -13.85 -6.59 -17.67
N ARG A 28 -13.65 -6.95 -16.39
CA ARG A 28 -13.45 -6.00 -15.30
C ARG A 28 -11.98 -5.99 -14.89
N PHE A 29 -11.47 -4.82 -14.54
CA PHE A 29 -10.14 -4.69 -13.96
C PHE A 29 -10.10 -3.57 -12.92
N LYS A 30 -9.07 -3.63 -12.07
CA LYS A 30 -8.82 -2.62 -11.03
C LYS A 30 -7.67 -1.73 -11.49
N LYS A 31 -7.90 -0.43 -11.59
CA LYS A 31 -6.87 0.57 -11.89
C LYS A 31 -5.96 0.76 -10.66
N THR A 32 -4.75 0.22 -10.76
CA THR A 32 -3.73 0.21 -9.68
C THR A 32 -2.71 1.34 -9.78
N THR A 33 -2.84 2.22 -10.78
CA THR A 33 -1.94 3.38 -10.92
C THR A 33 -1.94 4.25 -9.68
N ARG A 34 -0.79 4.87 -9.40
CA ARG A 34 -0.61 5.84 -8.32
C ARG A 34 -1.67 6.93 -8.42
N TYR A 35 -2.18 7.34 -7.28
CA TYR A 35 -3.08 8.47 -7.13
C TYR A 35 -2.67 9.21 -5.86
N GLU A 36 -2.71 10.52 -5.93
CA GLU A 36 -2.36 11.39 -4.82
C GLU A 36 -3.59 12.18 -4.42
N PHE A 37 -3.78 12.35 -3.13
CA PHE A 37 -4.85 13.14 -2.55
C PHE A 37 -4.25 14.01 -1.45
N PRO A 38 -4.67 15.28 -1.34
CA PRO A 38 -4.15 16.15 -0.30
C PRO A 38 -4.82 15.85 1.05
N PHE A 39 -4.22 16.34 2.14
CA PHE A 39 -4.87 16.35 3.45
C PHE A 39 -5.96 17.43 3.54
N ASP A 40 -5.78 18.55 2.85
CA ASP A 40 -6.76 19.64 2.79
C ASP A 40 -7.13 19.91 1.33
N ILE A 41 -8.41 20.12 1.05
CA ILE A 41 -8.91 20.44 -0.29
C ILE A 41 -9.88 21.60 -0.25
N ASP A 42 -9.67 22.60 -1.12
CA ASP A 42 -10.61 23.67 -1.38
C ASP A 42 -11.41 23.36 -2.65
N LEU A 43 -12.73 23.31 -2.53
CA LEU A 43 -13.64 23.02 -3.63
C LEU A 43 -14.23 24.27 -4.30
N LYS A 44 -13.74 25.48 -3.97
CA LYS A 44 -14.33 26.74 -4.44
C LYS A 44 -14.51 26.81 -5.95
N GLU A 45 -13.54 26.31 -6.72
CA GLU A 45 -13.59 26.32 -8.20
C GLU A 45 -14.81 25.55 -8.76
N PHE A 46 -15.27 24.51 -8.05
CA PHE A 46 -16.38 23.65 -8.47
C PHE A 46 -17.74 24.15 -7.97
N CYS A 47 -17.76 25.21 -7.14
CA CYS A 47 -18.95 25.70 -6.48
C CYS A 47 -19.52 26.96 -7.14
N GLU A 48 -20.78 27.25 -6.84
CA GLU A 48 -21.38 28.56 -7.05
C GLU A 48 -20.68 29.61 -6.19
N ASP A 49 -20.71 30.86 -6.64
CA ASP A 49 -19.98 31.94 -5.96
C ASP A 49 -20.57 32.22 -4.57
N SER A 50 -21.85 31.89 -4.38
CA SER A 50 -22.62 31.95 -3.12
C SER A 50 -22.13 30.97 -2.05
N VAL A 51 -21.39 29.92 -2.40
CA VAL A 51 -20.87 28.94 -1.43
C VAL A 51 -19.61 29.50 -0.77
N ILE A 52 -19.66 29.71 0.54
CA ILE A 52 -18.59 30.39 1.30
C ILE A 52 -17.64 29.37 1.94
N ASP A 53 -18.18 28.30 2.53
CA ASP A 53 -17.40 27.25 3.19
C ASP A 53 -17.16 26.08 2.23
N THR A 54 -15.94 26.02 1.69
CA THR A 54 -15.55 25.09 0.62
C THR A 54 -14.34 24.24 0.97
N ASN A 55 -13.80 24.38 2.18
CA ASN A 55 -12.63 23.66 2.63
C ASN A 55 -13.01 22.34 3.32
N TYR A 56 -12.27 21.28 3.00
CA TYR A 56 -12.40 19.99 3.65
C TYR A 56 -11.04 19.50 4.12
N GLU A 57 -11.03 18.88 5.30
CA GLU A 57 -9.91 18.10 5.80
C GLU A 57 -10.17 16.60 5.56
N LEU A 58 -9.13 15.87 5.18
CA LEU A 58 -9.15 14.43 5.01
C LEU A 58 -9.36 13.74 6.37
N PHE A 59 -10.52 13.10 6.51
CA PHE A 59 -10.85 12.35 7.72
C PHE A 59 -10.51 10.86 7.65
N ALA A 60 -10.76 10.21 6.51
CA ALA A 60 -10.57 8.78 6.38
C ALA A 60 -10.20 8.36 4.95
N VAL A 61 -9.46 7.26 4.84
CA VAL A 61 -9.08 6.61 3.57
C VAL A 61 -9.43 5.13 3.65
N VAL A 62 -10.34 4.67 2.80
CA VAL A 62 -10.69 3.25 2.68
C VAL A 62 -9.89 2.62 1.55
N ILE A 63 -9.22 1.51 1.84
CA ILE A 63 -8.28 0.85 0.94
C ILE A 63 -8.76 -0.55 0.65
N HIS A 64 -8.85 -0.87 -0.64
CA HIS A 64 -9.07 -2.21 -1.12
C HIS A 64 -7.73 -2.85 -1.53
N LYS A 65 -7.33 -3.96 -0.89
CA LYS A 65 -6.22 -4.80 -1.33
C LYS A 65 -6.77 -6.06 -1.99
N GLY A 66 -6.39 -6.30 -3.25
CA GLY A 66 -6.93 -7.41 -4.05
C GLY A 66 -7.23 -7.01 -5.49
N THR A 67 -7.94 -7.89 -6.18
CA THR A 67 -8.28 -7.81 -7.60
C THR A 67 -9.53 -6.95 -7.83
N CYS A 68 -10.18 -7.06 -8.99
CA CYS A 68 -11.49 -6.44 -9.21
C CYS A 68 -12.68 -7.34 -8.82
N TYR A 69 -12.43 -8.61 -8.49
CA TYR A 69 -13.46 -9.60 -8.12
C TYR A 69 -13.42 -9.97 -6.64
N SER A 70 -12.26 -9.81 -5.98
CA SER A 70 -12.07 -10.19 -4.59
C SER A 70 -11.00 -9.33 -3.91
N GLY A 71 -11.05 -9.26 -2.58
CA GLY A 71 -10.03 -8.62 -1.78
C GLY A 71 -10.45 -8.35 -0.35
N HIS A 72 -9.63 -7.58 0.35
CA HIS A 72 -9.80 -7.19 1.73
C HIS A 72 -9.81 -5.67 1.84
N TYR A 73 -10.71 -5.15 2.68
CA TYR A 73 -10.84 -3.73 2.94
C TYR A 73 -10.27 -3.39 4.31
N TYR A 74 -9.48 -2.32 4.37
CA TYR A 74 -9.03 -1.72 5.62
C TYR A 74 -9.05 -0.19 5.45
N GLY A 75 -9.04 0.54 6.57
CA GLY A 75 -9.14 2.00 6.55
C GLY A 75 -8.11 2.67 7.45
N TYR A 76 -7.64 3.82 7.01
CA TYR A 76 -6.99 4.80 7.89
C TYR A 76 -8.04 5.84 8.28
N ILE A 77 -8.15 6.13 9.57
CA ILE A 77 -9.11 7.09 10.12
C ILE A 77 -8.33 8.03 11.03
N LYS A 78 -8.57 9.33 10.92
CA LYS A 78 -8.00 10.33 11.81
C LYS A 78 -8.59 10.13 13.21
N ASP A 79 -7.73 9.89 14.19
CA ASP A 79 -8.12 9.79 15.59
C ASP A 79 -8.30 11.20 16.17
N ILE A 80 -9.56 11.63 16.31
CA ILE A 80 -9.90 12.98 16.80
C ILE A 80 -9.72 13.07 18.31
N ASP A 81 -10.11 12.04 19.04
CA ASP A 81 -10.14 12.06 20.50
C ASP A 81 -8.81 11.60 21.12
N HIS A 82 -7.86 11.16 20.29
CA HIS A 82 -6.56 10.61 20.70
C HIS A 82 -6.69 9.42 21.65
N ILE A 83 -7.80 8.67 21.56
CA ILE A 83 -8.10 7.53 22.44
C ILE A 83 -7.38 6.27 21.94
N GLY A 84 -6.98 6.23 20.67
CA GLY A 84 -6.31 5.10 20.04
C GLY A 84 -4.88 4.89 20.54
N THR A 85 -4.71 4.18 21.65
CA THR A 85 -3.40 3.67 22.06
C THR A 85 -3.04 2.44 21.23
N TRP A 86 -2.26 2.64 20.16
CA TRP A 86 -1.76 1.52 19.35
C TRP A 86 -0.53 0.89 20.00
N ILE A 87 -0.73 -0.29 20.61
CA ILE A 87 0.38 -1.09 21.14
C ILE A 87 0.91 -1.96 20.00
N ARG A 88 2.16 -1.70 19.56
CA ARG A 88 2.84 -2.61 18.63
C ARG A 88 2.94 -3.99 19.30
N PRO A 89 2.53 -5.09 18.64
CA PRO A 89 2.76 -6.41 19.20
C PRO A 89 4.27 -6.61 19.40
N PRO A 90 4.68 -7.31 20.49
CA PRO A 90 6.09 -7.59 20.69
C PRO A 90 6.65 -8.32 19.47
N PRO A 91 7.91 -8.05 19.08
CA PRO A 91 8.55 -8.82 18.02
C PRO A 91 8.51 -10.31 18.39
N PRO A 92 8.41 -11.22 17.40
CA PRO A 92 8.52 -12.64 17.67
C PRO A 92 9.87 -12.89 18.39
N PRO A 93 9.92 -13.84 19.35
CA PRO A 93 11.18 -14.18 20.01
C PRO A 93 12.19 -14.52 18.93
N SER A 94 13.35 -13.85 18.96
CA SER A 94 14.40 -14.07 17.98
C SER A 94 14.68 -15.57 17.92
N SER A 95 14.58 -16.14 16.73
CA SER A 95 15.11 -17.48 16.47
C SER A 95 16.54 -17.49 16.99
N ALA A 96 16.77 -18.30 18.02
CA ALA A 96 17.99 -18.33 18.80
C ALA A 96 19.24 -18.10 17.94
N ALA A 97 20.06 -17.13 18.35
CA ALA A 97 21.43 -17.02 17.88
C ALA A 97 22.13 -18.36 18.12
N LYS A 98 22.21 -19.19 17.09
CA LYS A 98 23.12 -20.34 17.06
C LYS A 98 24.53 -19.78 16.94
N SER A 99 25.10 -19.39 18.07
CA SER A 99 26.53 -19.19 18.21
C SER A 99 27.20 -20.57 18.12
N SER A 100 27.71 -20.92 16.94
CA SER A 100 28.71 -21.99 16.80
C SER A 100 30.08 -21.35 16.72
N ASN A 101 30.69 -21.10 17.87
CA ASN A 101 32.09 -20.70 17.97
C ASN A 101 32.93 -21.94 18.35
N LYS A 102 33.75 -22.45 17.41
CA LYS A 102 34.89 -23.35 17.68
C LYS A 102 36.03 -23.06 16.69
N GLN A 103 37.04 -22.31 17.14
CA GLN A 103 38.44 -22.40 16.69
C GLN A 103 39.17 -23.36 17.65
N LYS A 104 40.25 -24.11 17.38
CA LYS A 104 41.44 -24.07 16.47
C LYS A 104 42.18 -25.46 16.68
N PRO A 105 43.41 -25.78 16.19
CA PRO A 105 44.22 -25.36 15.03
C PRO A 105 44.85 -26.52 14.17
N SER A 106 45.39 -26.12 12.99
CA SER A 106 46.60 -26.59 12.26
C SER A 106 46.85 -28.08 11.93
N ASN A 107 46.95 -28.43 10.63
CA ASN A 107 48.25 -28.72 9.99
C ASN A 107 48.21 -28.94 8.46
N THR A 108 49.37 -28.67 7.88
CA THR A 108 49.92 -28.56 6.51
C THR A 108 49.69 -29.69 5.47
N ASN A 109 49.73 -29.27 4.19
CA ASN A 109 50.05 -29.95 2.91
C ASN A 109 49.31 -31.23 2.47
N SER A 110 48.68 -31.20 1.29
CA SER A 110 49.28 -31.62 0.00
C SER A 110 48.23 -31.75 -1.12
N ASN A 111 48.58 -31.24 -2.31
CA ASN A 111 48.36 -31.79 -3.65
C ASN A 111 47.10 -32.64 -3.95
N ASN A 112 46.26 -32.17 -4.89
CA ASN A 112 46.16 -32.69 -6.27
C ASN A 112 44.74 -32.54 -6.86
N ASN A 113 44.68 -31.76 -7.94
CA ASN A 113 44.28 -32.18 -9.29
C ASN A 113 42.81 -32.57 -9.60
N ARG A 114 42.37 -32.00 -10.75
CA ARG A 114 41.36 -32.45 -11.74
C ARG A 114 39.90 -31.95 -11.63
N ASN A 115 39.60 -31.09 -12.61
CA ASN A 115 38.51 -31.12 -13.60
C ASN A 115 37.07 -31.41 -13.13
N SER A 116 36.16 -30.49 -13.48
CA SER A 116 35.20 -30.67 -14.59
C SER A 116 33.81 -30.08 -14.30
N THR A 117 33.43 -29.12 -15.14
CA THR A 117 32.10 -28.88 -15.74
C THR A 117 30.83 -28.65 -14.93
N LYS A 118 30.12 -27.59 -15.40
CA LYS A 118 28.65 -27.45 -15.61
C LYS A 118 27.80 -27.31 -14.35
N ASN A 119 26.66 -26.63 -14.32
CA ASN A 119 25.91 -25.62 -15.09
C ASN A 119 24.64 -25.40 -14.23
N ASP A 120 23.83 -24.40 -14.58
CA ASP A 120 22.41 -24.25 -14.19
C ASP A 120 22.11 -23.81 -12.74
N SER A 121 21.10 -23.00 -12.45
CA SER A 121 20.20 -22.14 -13.25
C SER A 121 19.25 -21.45 -12.25
N THR A 122 18.99 -20.16 -12.50
CA THR A 122 17.71 -19.44 -12.34
C THR A 122 16.97 -19.44 -10.99
N GLU A 123 16.81 -18.23 -10.46
CA GLU A 123 15.91 -17.84 -9.37
C GLU A 123 14.86 -16.86 -9.95
N THR A 124 13.57 -17.13 -9.74
CA THR A 124 12.45 -16.23 -10.01
C THR A 124 11.62 -16.13 -8.74
N ASP A 125 11.49 -14.92 -8.19
CA ASP A 125 10.61 -14.61 -7.06
C ASP A 125 9.40 -13.78 -7.54
N GLU A 126 8.21 -14.20 -7.10
CA GLU A 126 6.93 -13.45 -7.13
C GLU A 126 6.65 -12.76 -5.78
#